data_AF-A0A7W6JZH9-F1
#
_entry.id   AF-A0A7W6JZH9-F1
#
_cell.length_a   1.000
_cell.length_b   1.000
_cell.length_c   1.000
_cell.angle_alpha   90.00
_cell.angle_beta   90.00
_cell.angle_gamma   90.00
#
_symmetry.space_group_name_H-M   'P 1'
#
loop_
_entity.id
_entity.type
_entity.pdbx_description
1 polymer ?
#
loop_
_entity_poly.entity_id
_entity_poly.type
_entity_poly.pdbx_seq_one_letter_code
_entity_poly.pdbx_strand_id
1 'polypeptide(L)'
;MSLKHPHLVVDFFGTRLRRKRDATGDRFDAVPFNAHDLAEALSPHADLLLPAVRQWYDEDSSFHEYRGGRLLKHVFPELTDAVEARLSDLARQGDERDFKFILKTLSPYEGAEQLYPVLMEVVDRLEPGDKLLNRVSNVLGETGVVSGEFGFVEVHAHRKELIERYRDDARPKVQAYARERARDLAQHMAWEQRRAARDVAARRREWGEE
;
A
#
# COMPACT_ATOMS: atom_id res chain seq x y z
N MET A 1 -9.03 -5.66 -26.35
CA MET A 1 -9.89 -6.77 -26.83
C MET A 1 -10.53 -7.41 -25.60
N SER A 2 -11.84 -7.31 -25.39
CA SER A 2 -12.46 -7.83 -24.14
C SER A 2 -12.31 -9.35 -24.04
N LEU A 3 -11.73 -9.83 -22.94
CA LEU A 3 -11.53 -11.24 -22.65
C LEU A 3 -12.88 -11.94 -22.49
N LYS A 4 -13.13 -12.99 -23.27
CA LYS A 4 -14.42 -13.71 -23.24
C LYS A 4 -14.69 -14.45 -21.92
N HIS A 5 -13.65 -14.73 -21.12
CA HIS A 5 -13.74 -15.55 -19.91
C HIS A 5 -12.80 -15.06 -18.78
N PRO A 6 -13.05 -13.88 -18.17
CA PRO A 6 -12.18 -13.31 -17.12
C PRO A 6 -12.07 -14.21 -15.87
N HIS A 7 -13.09 -15.00 -15.56
CA HIS A 7 -13.08 -15.97 -14.45
C HIS A 7 -11.98 -17.02 -14.59
N LEU A 8 -11.66 -17.48 -15.81
CA LEU A 8 -10.59 -18.46 -16.01
C LEU A 8 -9.23 -17.88 -15.64
N VAL A 9 -9.01 -16.58 -15.85
CA VAL A 9 -7.76 -15.91 -15.47
C VAL A 9 -7.67 -15.79 -13.95
N VAL A 10 -8.77 -15.42 -13.29
CA VAL A 10 -8.85 -15.37 -11.82
C VAL A 10 -8.61 -16.76 -11.21
N ASP A 11 -9.27 -17.80 -11.74
CA ASP A 11 -9.12 -19.20 -11.29
C ASP A 11 -7.71 -19.74 -11.50
N PHE A 12 -7.07 -19.34 -12.59
CA PHE A 12 -5.68 -19.67 -12.88
C PHE A 12 -4.75 -19.13 -11.79
N PHE A 13 -4.88 -17.86 -11.39
CA PHE A 13 -4.10 -17.30 -10.28
C PHE A 13 -4.43 -17.94 -8.94
N GLY A 14 -5.71 -18.19 -8.64
CA GLY A 14 -6.11 -18.90 -7.43
C GLY A 14 -5.47 -20.28 -7.32
N THR A 15 -5.44 -21.04 -8.43
CA THR A 15 -4.76 -22.34 -8.51
C THR A 15 -3.26 -22.23 -8.29
N ARG A 16 -2.60 -21.22 -8.87
CA ARG A 16 -1.15 -20.99 -8.67
C ARG A 16 -0.82 -20.63 -7.23
N LEU A 17 -1.63 -19.79 -6.59
CA LEU A 17 -1.47 -19.38 -5.20
C LEU A 17 -1.56 -20.59 -4.27
N ARG A 18 -2.60 -21.42 -4.42
CA ARG A 18 -2.75 -22.67 -3.65
C ARG A 18 -1.60 -23.64 -3.89
N ARG A 19 -1.15 -23.82 -5.14
CA ARG A 19 0.01 -24.66 -5.44
C ARG A 19 1.30 -24.15 -4.83
N LYS A 20 1.53 -22.83 -4.80
CA LYS A 20 2.72 -22.22 -4.19
C LYS A 20 2.72 -22.40 -2.68
N ARG A 21 1.55 -22.37 -2.03
CA ARG A 21 1.39 -22.67 -0.60
C ARG A 21 1.79 -24.12 -0.28
N ASP A 22 1.36 -25.07 -1.10
CA ASP A 22 1.57 -26.50 -0.83
C ASP A 22 2.95 -27.01 -1.30
N ALA A 23 3.67 -26.23 -2.10
CA ALA A 23 4.98 -26.59 -2.62
C ALA A 23 6.10 -26.35 -1.60
N THR A 24 6.95 -27.37 -1.41
CA THR A 24 8.27 -27.18 -0.79
C THR A 24 9.25 -26.56 -1.81
N GLY A 25 9.79 -25.39 -1.48
CA GLY A 25 10.83 -24.67 -2.23
C GLY A 25 10.35 -23.59 -3.21
N ASP A 26 11.28 -22.73 -3.67
CA ASP A 26 11.03 -21.57 -4.55
C ASP A 26 11.02 -21.91 -6.04
N ARG A 27 10.21 -22.89 -6.45
CA ARG A 27 10.20 -23.36 -7.84
C ARG A 27 9.52 -22.41 -8.84
N PHE A 28 8.64 -21.53 -8.39
CA PHE A 28 7.97 -20.52 -9.23
C PHE A 28 7.34 -19.41 -8.38
N ASP A 29 7.07 -18.26 -8.99
CA ASP A 29 6.23 -17.20 -8.39
C ASP A 29 4.77 -17.34 -8.81
N ALA A 30 3.86 -17.30 -7.84
CA ALA A 30 2.43 -17.45 -8.12
C ALA A 30 1.88 -16.29 -8.96
N VAL A 31 2.37 -15.08 -8.68
CA VAL A 31 2.05 -13.84 -9.41
C VAL A 31 3.34 -13.36 -10.10
N PRO A 32 3.37 -13.24 -11.44
CA PRO A 32 4.53 -12.73 -12.18
C PRO A 32 4.95 -11.35 -11.69
N PHE A 33 6.25 -11.04 -11.75
CA PHE A 33 6.76 -9.72 -11.40
C PHE A 33 6.30 -8.61 -12.36
N ASN A 34 6.21 -8.93 -13.66
CA ASN A 34 5.68 -8.05 -14.69
C ASN A 34 4.50 -8.73 -15.36
N ALA A 35 3.36 -8.04 -15.43
CA ALA A 35 2.13 -8.61 -15.96
C ALA A 35 1.36 -7.57 -16.80
N HIS A 36 1.97 -7.18 -17.92
CA HIS A 36 1.53 -6.07 -18.77
C HIS A 36 0.08 -6.23 -19.28
N ASP A 37 -0.37 -7.46 -19.52
CA ASP A 37 -1.69 -7.71 -20.12
C ASP A 37 -2.81 -7.86 -19.07
N LEU A 38 -2.48 -7.93 -17.77
CA LEU A 38 -3.48 -8.19 -16.72
C LEU A 38 -4.40 -7.00 -16.48
N ALA A 39 -3.90 -5.78 -16.61
CA ALA A 39 -4.71 -4.58 -16.47
C ALA A 39 -5.80 -4.53 -17.55
N GLU A 40 -5.44 -4.74 -18.83
CA GLU A 40 -6.43 -4.79 -19.92
C GLU A 40 -7.46 -5.91 -19.70
N ALA A 41 -6.99 -7.07 -19.24
CA ALA A 41 -7.80 -8.26 -19.04
C ALA A 41 -8.82 -8.16 -17.91
N LEU A 42 -8.42 -7.60 -16.75
CA LEU A 42 -9.15 -7.74 -15.50
C LEU A 42 -9.63 -6.41 -14.91
N SER A 43 -9.13 -5.26 -15.36
CA SER A 43 -9.59 -3.97 -14.81
C SER A 43 -11.10 -3.72 -14.97
N PRO A 44 -11.79 -4.16 -16.04
CA PRO A 44 -13.26 -4.03 -16.14
C PRO A 44 -14.03 -4.96 -15.19
N HIS A 45 -13.34 -5.90 -14.53
CA HIS A 45 -13.91 -7.00 -13.76
C HIS A 45 -13.48 -6.94 -12.28
N ALA A 46 -13.41 -5.73 -11.71
CA ALA A 46 -13.10 -5.52 -10.30
C ALA A 46 -14.06 -6.27 -9.35
N ASP A 47 -15.32 -6.40 -9.77
CA ASP A 47 -16.40 -7.12 -9.09
C ASP A 47 -16.14 -8.63 -8.98
N LEU A 48 -15.37 -9.19 -9.91
CA LEU A 48 -14.92 -10.57 -9.89
C LEU A 48 -13.61 -10.73 -9.11
N LEU A 49 -12.65 -9.82 -9.34
CA LEU A 49 -11.30 -9.95 -8.78
C LEU A 49 -11.25 -9.67 -7.27
N LEU A 50 -11.93 -8.64 -6.78
CA LEU A 50 -11.88 -8.29 -5.36
C LEU A 50 -12.40 -9.42 -4.44
N PRO A 51 -13.57 -10.05 -4.72
CA PRO A 51 -14.01 -11.21 -3.94
C PRO A 51 -13.03 -12.39 -3.99
N ALA A 52 -12.41 -12.65 -5.15
CA ALA A 52 -11.43 -13.73 -5.27
C ALA A 52 -10.17 -13.45 -4.45
N VAL A 53 -9.64 -12.23 -4.52
CA VAL A 53 -8.48 -11.80 -3.71
C VAL A 53 -8.79 -11.88 -2.21
N ARG A 54 -10.03 -11.53 -1.81
CA ARG A 54 -10.50 -11.70 -0.44
C ARG A 54 -10.57 -13.19 -0.05
N GLN A 55 -11.14 -14.04 -0.89
CA GLN A 55 -11.20 -15.47 -0.64
C GLN A 55 -9.79 -16.05 -0.44
N TRP A 56 -8.82 -15.70 -1.29
CA TRP A 56 -7.45 -16.21 -1.16
C TRP A 56 -6.76 -15.72 0.12
N TYR A 57 -7.02 -14.49 0.54
CA TYR A 57 -6.57 -13.98 1.84
C TYR A 57 -7.16 -14.79 3.00
N ASP A 58 -8.43 -15.16 2.90
CA ASP A 58 -9.11 -15.95 3.91
C ASP A 58 -8.64 -17.41 3.95
N GLU A 59 -8.19 -17.95 2.81
CA GLU A 59 -7.53 -19.26 2.71
C GLU A 59 -6.11 -19.24 3.29
N ASP A 60 -5.32 -18.22 2.99
CA ASP A 60 -3.97 -18.00 3.55
C ASP A 60 -3.57 -16.52 3.46
N SER A 61 -3.58 -15.84 4.60
CA SER A 61 -3.19 -14.43 4.67
C SER A 61 -1.67 -14.19 4.56
N SER A 62 -0.86 -15.25 4.58
CA SER A 62 0.60 -15.15 4.58
C SER A 62 1.11 -14.61 3.25
N PHE A 63 1.99 -13.61 3.32
CA PHE A 63 2.58 -12.96 2.14
C PHE A 63 1.53 -12.39 1.16
N HIS A 64 0.34 -12.03 1.63
CA HIS A 64 -0.74 -11.52 0.79
C HIS A 64 -0.32 -10.27 0.00
N GLU A 65 0.45 -9.39 0.63
CA GLU A 65 1.06 -8.21 0.01
C GLU A 65 1.90 -8.57 -1.23
N TYR A 66 2.60 -9.71 -1.21
CA TYR A 66 3.40 -10.20 -2.35
C TYR A 66 2.59 -11.09 -3.31
N ARG A 67 1.32 -11.36 -3.00
CA ARG A 67 0.43 -12.28 -3.72
C ARG A 67 -0.82 -11.55 -4.20
N GLY A 68 -1.92 -11.63 -3.45
CA GLY A 68 -3.20 -11.03 -3.83
C GLY A 68 -3.12 -9.50 -3.94
N GLY A 69 -2.41 -8.84 -3.03
CA GLY A 69 -2.16 -7.40 -3.10
C GLY A 69 -1.38 -7.01 -4.37
N ARG A 70 -0.28 -7.73 -4.67
CA ARG A 70 0.51 -7.50 -5.89
C ARG A 70 -0.28 -7.75 -7.16
N LEU A 71 -1.08 -8.82 -7.22
CA LEU A 71 -1.96 -9.06 -8.36
C LEU A 71 -2.95 -7.90 -8.56
N LEU A 72 -3.54 -7.41 -7.47
CA LEU A 72 -4.44 -6.27 -7.54
C LEU A 72 -3.72 -5.02 -8.07
N LYS A 73 -2.49 -4.74 -7.62
CA LYS A 73 -1.65 -3.65 -8.12
C LYS A 73 -1.29 -3.80 -9.62
N HIS A 74 -1.09 -5.02 -10.11
CA HIS A 74 -0.86 -5.25 -11.54
C HIS A 74 -2.11 -4.97 -12.39
N VAL A 75 -3.29 -5.30 -11.86
CA VAL A 75 -4.56 -5.06 -12.57
C VAL A 75 -4.98 -3.60 -12.46
N PHE A 76 -4.75 -2.99 -11.30
CA PHE A 76 -5.05 -1.60 -10.97
C PHE A 76 -3.77 -0.91 -10.50
N PRO A 77 -2.91 -0.42 -11.42
CA PRO A 77 -1.72 0.34 -11.02
C PRO A 77 -2.05 1.55 -10.17
N GLU A 78 -3.21 2.16 -10.42
CA GLU A 78 -3.85 3.14 -9.57
C GLU A 78 -5.21 2.60 -9.14
N LEU A 79 -5.64 2.89 -7.91
CA LEU A 79 -6.98 2.52 -7.46
C LEU A 79 -8.01 3.30 -8.28
N THR A 80 -8.94 2.58 -8.90
CA THR A 80 -10.12 3.20 -9.51
C THR A 80 -11.11 3.58 -8.40
N ASP A 81 -11.93 4.60 -8.64
CA ASP A 81 -12.99 5.02 -7.71
C ASP A 81 -13.87 3.84 -7.26
N ALA A 82 -14.15 2.89 -8.16
CA ALA A 82 -14.95 1.70 -7.85
C ALA A 82 -14.26 0.74 -6.87
N VAL A 83 -12.94 0.57 -7.00
CA VAL A 83 -12.16 -0.27 -6.06
C VAL A 83 -11.99 0.45 -4.73
N GLU A 84 -11.66 1.74 -4.77
CA GLU A 84 -11.54 2.59 -3.57
C GLU A 84 -12.83 2.58 -2.76
N ALA A 85 -13.98 2.84 -3.39
CA ALA A 85 -15.28 2.85 -2.73
C ALA A 85 -15.59 1.52 -2.04
N ARG A 86 -15.32 0.38 -2.69
CA ARG A 86 -15.54 -0.95 -2.10
C ARG A 86 -14.64 -1.21 -0.90
N LEU A 87 -13.38 -0.80 -0.95
CA LEU A 87 -12.46 -0.96 0.18
C LEU A 87 -12.80 -0.01 1.33
N SER A 88 -13.24 1.21 1.04
CA SER A 88 -13.74 2.17 2.02
C SER A 88 -15.02 1.69 2.69
N ASP A 89 -15.95 1.10 1.94
CA ASP A 89 -17.17 0.50 2.50
C ASP A 89 -16.83 -0.68 3.42
N LEU A 90 -15.88 -1.53 3.01
CA LEU A 90 -15.36 -2.61 3.84
C LEU A 90 -14.69 -2.10 5.11
N ALA A 91 -13.90 -1.02 5.03
CA ALA A 91 -13.32 -0.37 6.21
C ALA A 91 -14.41 0.17 7.15
N ARG A 92 -15.43 0.83 6.60
CA ARG A 92 -16.52 1.43 7.39
C ARG A 92 -17.41 0.41 8.09
N GLN A 93 -17.55 -0.80 7.57
CA GLN A 93 -18.47 -1.82 8.09
C GLN A 93 -17.77 -3.01 8.76
N GLY A 94 -16.50 -3.24 8.41
CA GLY A 94 -15.77 -4.44 8.77
C GLY A 94 -15.21 -4.47 10.18
N ASP A 95 -14.42 -5.52 10.42
CA ASP A 95 -13.73 -5.82 11.67
C ASP A 95 -12.19 -5.82 11.53
N GLU A 96 -11.48 -6.24 12.58
CA GLU A 96 -10.01 -6.30 12.58
C GLU A 96 -9.44 -7.19 11.45
N ARG A 97 -10.15 -8.25 11.05
CA ARG A 97 -9.72 -9.13 9.95
C ARG A 97 -9.82 -8.39 8.62
N ASP A 98 -10.89 -7.63 8.43
CA ASP A 98 -11.09 -6.79 7.26
C ASP A 98 -10.03 -5.70 7.16
N PHE A 99 -9.68 -5.05 8.28
CA PHE A 99 -8.62 -4.03 8.29
C PHE A 99 -7.26 -4.62 7.91
N LYS A 100 -6.93 -5.81 8.42
CA LYS A 100 -5.69 -6.51 8.03
C LYS A 100 -5.67 -6.89 6.56
N PHE A 101 -6.82 -7.29 6.01
CA PHE A 101 -6.97 -7.56 4.57
C PHE A 101 -6.70 -6.29 3.75
N ILE A 102 -7.34 -5.17 4.12
CA ILE A 102 -7.16 -3.87 3.44
C ILE A 102 -5.69 -3.46 3.48
N LEU A 103 -5.08 -3.44 4.66
CA LEU A 103 -3.68 -3.02 4.85
C LEU A 103 -2.70 -3.84 4.01
N LYS A 104 -2.84 -5.17 4.01
CA LYS A 104 -1.98 -6.05 3.18
C LYS A 104 -2.28 -5.92 1.69
N THR A 105 -3.51 -5.65 1.32
CA THR A 105 -3.90 -5.47 -0.09
C THR A 105 -3.35 -4.16 -0.66
N LEU A 106 -3.28 -3.11 0.15
CA LEU A 106 -2.84 -1.78 -0.26
C LEU A 106 -1.33 -1.52 -0.10
N SER A 107 -0.61 -2.31 0.69
CA SER A 107 0.86 -2.22 0.84
C SER A 107 1.59 -2.05 -0.52
N PRO A 108 1.33 -2.87 -1.56
CA PRO A 108 2.02 -2.76 -2.86
C PRO A 108 1.82 -1.45 -3.64
N TYR A 109 1.00 -0.52 -3.15
CA TYR A 109 0.80 0.80 -3.73
C TYR A 109 1.74 1.87 -3.15
N GLU A 110 2.63 1.51 -2.23
CA GLU A 110 3.76 2.36 -1.80
C GLU A 110 3.33 3.75 -1.28
N GLY A 111 2.25 3.78 -0.49
CA GLY A 111 1.77 5.01 0.13
C GLY A 111 1.23 6.05 -0.86
N ALA A 112 0.78 5.62 -2.04
CA ALA A 112 0.17 6.50 -3.05
C ALA A 112 -1.04 7.29 -2.49
N GLU A 113 -1.31 8.46 -3.07
CA GLU A 113 -2.34 9.40 -2.61
C GLU A 113 -3.74 8.77 -2.55
N GLN A 114 -4.09 7.90 -3.50
CA GLN A 114 -5.39 7.22 -3.58
C GLN A 114 -5.65 6.27 -2.40
N LEU A 115 -4.63 5.93 -1.60
CA LEU A 115 -4.80 5.06 -0.44
C LEU A 115 -5.41 5.80 0.75
N TYR A 116 -5.20 7.12 0.84
CA TYR A 116 -5.52 7.90 2.03
C TYR A 116 -7.00 7.84 2.40
N PRO A 117 -7.97 8.02 1.48
CA PRO A 117 -9.39 7.90 1.83
C PRO A 117 -9.73 6.57 2.51
N VAL A 118 -9.31 5.45 1.92
CA VAL A 118 -9.55 4.09 2.45
C VAL A 118 -8.90 3.92 3.83
N LEU A 119 -7.65 4.35 3.98
CA LEU A 119 -6.92 4.17 5.22
C LEU A 119 -7.44 5.07 6.35
N MET A 120 -8.00 6.24 6.03
CA MET A 120 -8.65 7.07 7.06
C MET A 120 -9.96 6.45 7.54
N GLU A 121 -10.70 5.73 6.68
CA GLU A 121 -11.84 4.91 7.14
C GLU A 121 -11.39 3.81 8.11
N VAL A 122 -10.23 3.18 7.87
CA VAL A 122 -9.65 2.21 8.82
C VAL A 122 -9.28 2.90 10.13
N VAL A 123 -8.59 4.05 10.08
CA VAL A 123 -8.17 4.80 11.28
C VAL A 123 -9.36 5.19 12.16
N ASP A 124 -10.47 5.64 11.57
CA ASP A 124 -11.66 6.03 12.33
C ASP A 124 -12.27 4.86 13.13
N ARG A 125 -12.06 3.62 12.65
CA ARG A 125 -12.54 2.41 13.30
C ARG A 125 -11.60 1.86 14.38
N LEU A 126 -10.38 2.37 14.49
CA LEU A 126 -9.39 1.92 15.47
C LEU A 126 -9.44 2.74 16.76
N GLU A 127 -9.07 2.12 17.88
CA GLU A 127 -8.89 2.84 19.14
C GLU A 127 -7.49 3.46 19.23
N PRO A 128 -7.32 4.56 19.99
CA PRO A 128 -6.00 5.11 20.27
C PRO A 128 -5.06 4.03 20.85
N GLY A 129 -3.85 3.92 20.29
CA GLY A 129 -2.87 2.91 20.70
C GLY A 129 -3.05 1.53 20.08
N ASP A 130 -4.06 1.31 19.22
CA ASP A 130 -4.18 0.07 18.48
C ASP A 130 -2.94 -0.16 17.58
N LYS A 131 -2.37 -1.37 17.67
CA LYS A 131 -1.22 -1.80 16.86
C LYS A 131 -1.46 -1.67 15.34
N LEU A 132 -2.71 -1.67 14.88
CA LEU A 132 -3.04 -1.49 13.48
C LEU A 132 -2.79 -0.06 13.00
N LEU A 133 -2.79 0.96 13.88
CA LEU A 133 -2.39 2.32 13.51
C LEU A 133 -0.94 2.36 13.01
N ASN A 134 -0.04 1.61 13.66
CA ASN A 134 1.35 1.46 13.19
C ASN A 134 1.41 0.79 11.81
N ARG A 135 0.52 -0.16 11.54
CA ARG A 135 0.44 -0.79 10.20
C ARG A 135 -0.09 0.16 9.14
N VAL A 136 -1.07 1.02 9.47
CA VAL A 136 -1.51 2.11 8.58
C VAL A 136 -0.31 3.01 8.26
N SER A 137 0.44 3.43 9.27
CA SER A 137 1.63 4.25 9.10
C SER A 137 2.71 3.59 8.24
N ASN A 138 2.87 2.27 8.36
CA ASN A 138 3.77 1.49 7.51
C ASN A 138 3.30 1.49 6.05
N VAL A 139 2.02 1.18 5.78
CA VAL A 139 1.47 1.16 4.41
C VAL A 139 1.60 2.53 3.74
N LEU A 140 1.30 3.62 4.47
CA LEU A 140 1.51 5.00 3.98
C LEU A 140 2.99 5.38 3.86
N GLY A 141 3.86 4.67 4.57
CA GLY A 141 5.30 4.89 4.61
C GLY A 141 6.10 4.05 3.60
N GLU A 142 5.52 3.00 3.03
CA GLU A 142 6.18 2.11 2.07
C GLU A 142 6.64 2.88 0.84
N THR A 143 7.91 2.78 0.46
CA THR A 143 8.46 3.44 -0.73
C THR A 143 9.12 2.41 -1.62
N GLY A 144 8.96 2.57 -2.93
CA GLY A 144 9.83 1.94 -3.90
C GLY A 144 11.24 2.55 -3.91
N VAL A 145 11.91 2.48 -5.06
CA VAL A 145 13.27 3.00 -5.22
C VAL A 145 13.24 4.53 -5.20
N VAL A 146 13.93 5.11 -4.22
CA VAL A 146 14.16 6.55 -4.11
C VAL A 146 15.53 6.87 -4.68
N SER A 147 15.63 7.88 -5.55
CA SER A 147 16.88 8.31 -6.17
C SER A 147 17.23 9.76 -5.79
N GLY A 148 18.52 10.09 -5.81
CA GLY A 148 19.02 11.42 -5.43
C GLY A 148 19.31 11.58 -3.94
N GLU A 149 20.12 12.59 -3.61
CA GLU A 149 20.62 12.84 -2.25
C GLU A 149 19.52 13.23 -1.24
N PHE A 150 18.39 13.73 -1.72
CA PHE A 150 17.27 14.22 -0.92
C PHE A 150 15.94 13.51 -1.19
N GLY A 151 15.93 12.41 -1.94
CA GLY A 151 14.67 11.79 -2.36
C GLY A 151 13.78 11.34 -1.19
N PHE A 152 14.36 10.96 -0.04
CA PHE A 152 13.56 10.66 1.17
C PHE A 152 12.93 11.90 1.79
N VAL A 153 13.60 13.05 1.74
CA VAL A 153 13.05 14.33 2.22
C VAL A 153 11.85 14.74 1.36
N GLU A 154 11.96 14.62 0.04
CA GLU A 154 10.87 14.93 -0.91
C GLU A 154 9.67 14.00 -0.69
N VAL A 155 9.91 12.69 -0.57
CA VAL A 155 8.86 11.71 -0.27
C VAL A 155 8.16 12.03 1.06
N HIS A 156 8.92 12.34 2.11
CA HIS A 156 8.33 12.69 3.41
C HIS A 156 7.57 14.02 3.37
N ALA A 157 8.06 15.01 2.62
CA ALA A 157 7.38 16.28 2.42
C ALA A 157 6.01 16.08 1.75
N HIS A 158 5.98 15.35 0.63
CA HIS A 158 4.73 15.06 -0.07
C HIS A 158 3.73 14.29 0.82
N ARG A 159 4.19 13.26 1.54
CA ARG A 159 3.32 12.52 2.48
C ARG A 159 2.78 13.37 3.61
N LYS A 160 3.58 14.34 4.07
CA LYS A 160 3.15 15.31 5.08
C LYS A 160 2.04 16.18 4.53
N GLU A 161 2.16 16.67 3.30
CA GLU A 161 1.10 17.43 2.63
C GLU A 161 -0.20 16.61 2.52
N LEU A 162 -0.09 15.33 2.12
CA LEU A 162 -1.23 14.44 2.01
C LEU A 162 -1.95 14.21 3.35
N ILE A 163 -1.21 13.92 4.42
CA ILE A 163 -1.82 13.66 5.73
C ILE A 163 -2.35 14.95 6.38
N GLU A 164 -1.76 16.11 6.07
CA GLU A 164 -2.23 17.41 6.58
C GLU A 164 -3.62 17.79 6.08
N ARG A 165 -4.09 17.22 4.95
CA ARG A 165 -5.46 17.38 4.47
C ARG A 165 -6.50 16.85 5.48
N TYR A 166 -6.11 15.93 6.35
CA TYR A 166 -6.95 15.33 7.39
C TYR A 166 -6.74 15.96 8.77
N ARG A 167 -5.95 17.04 8.87
CA ARG A 167 -5.65 17.72 10.14
C ARG A 167 -6.89 18.23 10.88
N ASP A 168 -7.92 18.62 10.11
CA ASP A 168 -9.17 19.17 10.61
C ASP A 168 -10.37 18.29 10.21
N ASP A 169 -10.12 17.00 9.99
CA ASP A 169 -11.18 16.01 9.75
C ASP A 169 -12.21 16.02 10.90
N ALA A 170 -13.50 15.87 10.56
CA ALA A 170 -14.58 15.88 11.53
C ALA A 170 -14.53 14.68 12.49
N ARG A 171 -13.87 13.59 12.08
CA ARG A 171 -13.67 12.37 12.87
C ARG A 171 -12.50 12.58 13.84
N PRO A 172 -12.72 12.59 15.17
CA PRO A 172 -11.66 12.91 16.14
C PRO A 172 -10.46 11.96 16.08
N LYS A 173 -10.69 10.68 15.76
CA LYS A 173 -9.64 9.66 15.63
C LYS A 173 -8.74 9.91 14.43
N VAL A 174 -9.33 10.25 13.29
CA VAL A 174 -8.60 10.63 12.07
C VAL A 174 -7.82 11.92 12.29
N GLN A 175 -8.46 12.93 12.88
CA GLN A 175 -7.79 14.18 13.24
C GLN A 175 -6.57 13.95 14.14
N ALA A 176 -6.71 13.13 15.19
CA ALA A 176 -5.62 12.82 16.11
C ALA A 176 -4.46 12.11 15.38
N TYR A 177 -4.78 11.07 14.61
CA TYR A 177 -3.81 10.32 13.82
C TYR A 177 -3.07 11.22 12.82
N ALA A 178 -3.79 12.09 12.10
CA ALA A 178 -3.20 12.98 11.10
C ALA A 178 -2.20 13.96 11.71
N ARG A 179 -2.52 14.52 12.88
CA ARG A 179 -1.63 15.46 13.61
C ARG A 179 -0.37 14.76 14.12
N GLU A 180 -0.51 13.58 14.69
CA GLU A 180 0.64 12.77 15.14
C GLU A 180 1.53 12.39 13.95
N ARG A 181 0.94 11.85 12.89
CA ARG A 181 1.68 11.44 11.70
C ARG A 181 2.40 12.59 11.00
N ALA A 182 1.76 13.75 10.88
CA ALA A 182 2.40 14.96 10.32
C ALA A 182 3.62 15.40 11.16
N ARG A 183 3.51 15.30 12.48
CA ARG A 183 4.61 15.61 13.40
C ARG A 183 5.77 14.61 13.24
N ASP A 184 5.48 13.32 13.10
CA ASP A 184 6.50 12.30 12.91
C ASP A 184 7.24 12.49 11.58
N LEU A 185 6.50 12.74 10.50
CA LEU A 185 7.10 13.04 9.20
C LEU A 185 8.02 14.26 9.25
N ALA A 186 7.62 15.33 9.93
CA ALA A 186 8.47 16.51 10.13
C ALA A 186 9.75 16.19 10.92
N GLN A 187 9.68 15.32 11.93
CA GLN A 187 10.86 14.88 12.68
C GLN A 187 11.81 14.05 11.81
N HIS A 188 11.28 13.12 11.00
CA HIS A 188 12.06 12.33 10.05
C HIS A 188 12.75 13.21 9.01
N MET A 189 12.03 14.17 8.42
CA MET A 189 12.61 15.14 7.47
C MET A 189 13.79 15.92 8.08
N ALA A 190 13.64 16.42 9.30
CA ALA A 190 14.72 17.15 9.98
C ALA A 190 15.94 16.27 10.28
N TRP A 191 15.72 14.97 10.54
CA TRP A 191 16.81 14.01 10.71
C TRP A 191 17.53 13.73 9.38
N GLU A 192 16.78 13.45 8.32
CA GLU A 192 17.32 13.19 6.98
C GLU A 192 18.10 14.38 6.43
N GLN A 193 17.58 15.60 6.60
CA GLN A 193 18.27 16.81 6.15
C GLN A 193 19.62 17.00 6.85
N ARG A 194 19.70 16.73 8.16
CA ARG A 194 20.96 16.77 8.91
C ARG A 194 21.92 15.67 8.48
N ARG A 195 21.41 14.48 8.14
CA ARG A 195 22.22 13.37 7.63
C ARG A 195 22.82 13.72 6.27
N ALA A 196 21.97 14.08 5.31
CA ALA A 196 22.40 14.45 3.96
C ALA A 196 23.42 15.60 3.96
N ALA A 197 23.20 16.64 4.77
CA ALA A 197 24.14 17.75 4.89
C ALA A 197 25.53 17.33 5.43
N ARG A 198 25.57 16.37 6.37
CA ARG A 198 26.85 15.82 6.87
C ARG A 198 27.56 15.01 5.79
N ASP A 199 26.81 14.22 5.02
CA ASP A 199 27.37 13.36 3.97
C ASP A 199 27.95 14.20 2.82
N VAL A 200 27.27 15.29 2.42
CA VAL A 200 27.80 16.27 1.46
C VAL A 200 29.06 16.94 2.01
N ALA A 201 29.02 17.42 3.25
CA ALA A 201 30.18 18.09 3.85
C ALA A 201 31.39 17.15 4.02
N ALA A 202 31.16 15.85 4.26
CA ALA A 202 32.22 14.85 4.30
C ALA A 202 32.84 14.63 2.91
N ARG A 203 32.02 14.47 1.87
CA ARG A 203 32.49 14.32 0.49
C ARG A 203 33.29 15.51 0.00
N ARG A 204 32.83 16.74 0.28
CA ARG A 204 33.58 17.97 -0.03
C ARG A 204 34.97 18.02 0.59
N ARG A 205 35.11 17.51 1.82
CA ARG A 205 36.42 17.46 2.53
C ARG A 205 37.33 16.36 2.00
N GLU A 206 36.77 15.23 1.61
CA GLU A 206 37.52 14.03 1.23
C GLU A 206 37.94 14.04 -0.25
N TRP A 207 37.11 14.62 -1.13
CA TRP A 207 37.29 14.54 -2.58
C TRP A 207 37.51 15.91 -3.26
N GLY A 208 37.41 17.02 -2.51
CA GLY A 208 37.61 18.37 -3.06
C GLY A 208 36.57 18.78 -4.11
N GLU A 209 35.45 18.09 -4.18
CA GLU A 209 34.33 18.42 -5.08
C GLU A 209 33.63 19.70 -4.58
N GLU A 210 33.48 20.70 -5.45
CA GLU A 210 32.68 21.92 -5.20
C GLU A 210 31.17 21.63 -5.31
#